data_AF-A0A7U9N5K4-F1
#
_entry.id   AF-A0A7U9N5K4-F1
#
_cell.length_a   1.000
_cell.length_b   1.000
_cell.length_c   1.000
_cell.angle_alpha   90.00
_cell.angle_beta   90.00
_cell.angle_gamma   90.00
#
_symmetry.space_group_name_H-M   'P 1'
#
loop_
_entity.id
_entity.type
_entity.pdbx_description
1 polymer ?
#
loop_
_entity_poly.entity_id
_entity_poly.type
_entity_poly.pdbx_seq_one_letter_code
_entity_poly.pdbx_strand_id
1 'polypeptide(L)'
;MIHTDNVFSYGFTQFEEGCIRKLLPTKKSYLTSTECFTDIIACNSYAIFINTMMVSADDLEMLWEFYLEVGPASETVVLVGHAEIPKQLKGRIKVFSSFDKLQSELKYVLLSAYRNSRKNETFSATLANAIMILSQIRLYPGTTTEQLAKRLEISKRSVQRYIETLRVAGEWIEYDRTLRGWKLTEGKSVLWGD
;
A
#
# COMPACT_ATOMS: atom_id res chain seq x y z
N MET A 1 7.47 8.75 14.35
CA MET A 1 7.60 7.33 13.96
C MET A 1 6.39 7.03 13.10
N ILE A 2 6.55 6.86 11.80
CA ILE A 2 5.40 6.61 10.91
C ILE A 2 5.00 5.16 11.11
N HIS A 3 3.90 4.92 11.82
CA HIS A 3 3.32 3.60 11.96
C HIS A 3 2.86 3.13 10.58
N THR A 4 3.47 2.08 10.02
CA THR A 4 3.17 1.58 8.67
C THR A 4 1.93 0.68 8.65
N ASP A 5 1.55 0.13 9.80
CA ASP A 5 0.53 -0.92 9.91
C ASP A 5 -0.71 -0.40 10.66
N ASN A 6 -1.36 0.64 10.13
CA ASN A 6 -2.54 1.24 10.76
C ASN A 6 -3.84 0.54 10.38
N VAL A 7 -4.76 0.50 11.35
CA VAL A 7 -6.17 0.21 11.17
C VAL A 7 -6.95 1.41 11.66
N PHE A 8 -7.92 1.89 10.89
CA PHE A 8 -8.83 2.96 11.35
C PHE A 8 -10.18 2.40 11.78
N SER A 9 -10.76 3.02 12.80
CA SER A 9 -12.17 2.87 13.17
C SER A 9 -12.86 4.23 13.21
N TYR A 10 -14.12 4.25 12.78
CA TYR A 10 -15.01 5.41 12.88
C TYR A 10 -16.39 4.98 13.39
N GLY A 11 -16.88 5.66 14.43
CA GLY A 11 -18.23 5.45 14.97
C GLY A 11 -18.41 4.16 15.78
N PHE A 12 -17.33 3.54 16.27
CA PHE A 12 -17.40 2.36 17.13
C PHE A 12 -17.29 2.73 18.60
N THR A 13 -17.91 1.92 19.46
CA THR A 13 -17.75 2.05 20.91
C THR A 13 -16.38 1.54 21.36
N GLN A 14 -15.93 1.98 22.53
CA GLN A 14 -14.67 1.50 23.13
C GLN A 14 -14.61 -0.02 23.31
N PHE A 15 -15.76 -0.66 23.55
CA PHE A 15 -15.85 -2.11 23.68
C PHE A 15 -15.56 -2.81 22.33
N GLU A 16 -16.22 -2.36 21.27
CA GLU A 16 -16.06 -2.91 19.91
C GLU A 16 -14.62 -2.70 19.42
N GLU A 17 -14.07 -1.51 19.63
CA GLU A 17 -12.66 -1.21 19.34
C GLU A 17 -11.70 -2.07 20.16
N GLY A 18 -12.05 -2.36 21.42
CA GLY A 18 -11.32 -3.31 22.26
C GLY A 18 -11.29 -4.71 21.66
N CYS A 19 -12.37 -5.17 21.03
CA CYS A 19 -12.41 -6.44 20.30
C CYS A 19 -11.53 -6.41 19.04
N ILE A 20 -11.57 -5.32 18.25
CA ILE A 20 -10.70 -5.16 17.07
C ILE A 20 -9.22 -5.15 17.48
N ARG A 21 -8.87 -4.36 18.50
CA ARG A 21 -7.49 -4.20 18.98
C ARG A 21 -6.87 -5.52 19.47
N LYS A 22 -7.66 -6.37 20.13
CA LYS A 22 -7.23 -7.70 20.60
C LYS A 22 -6.87 -8.67 19.47
N LEU A 23 -7.41 -8.46 18.28
CA LEU A 23 -7.25 -9.36 17.14
C LEU A 23 -6.29 -8.81 16.07
N LEU A 24 -5.59 -7.70 16.36
CA LEU A 24 -4.60 -7.15 15.43
C LEU A 24 -3.51 -8.19 15.12
N PRO A 25 -3.09 -8.34 13.84
CA PRO A 25 -2.20 -9.43 13.42
C PRO A 25 -0.78 -9.38 13.99
N THR A 26 -0.29 -8.19 14.36
CA THR A 26 1.08 -7.97 14.82
C THR A 26 1.13 -6.89 15.90
N LYS A 27 2.14 -6.95 16.78
CA LYS A 27 2.41 -5.94 17.80
C LYS A 27 2.77 -4.57 17.23
N LYS A 28 3.12 -4.51 15.94
CA LYS A 28 3.40 -3.27 15.21
C LYS A 28 2.14 -2.62 14.63
N SER A 29 1.01 -3.32 14.64
CA SER A 29 -0.25 -2.76 14.18
C SER A 29 -0.93 -1.95 15.28
N TYR A 30 -1.56 -0.85 14.88
CA TYR A 30 -2.28 0.03 15.79
C TYR A 30 -3.67 0.30 15.24
N LEU A 31 -4.65 0.25 16.15
CA LEU A 31 -6.00 0.73 15.88
C LEU A 31 -6.09 2.20 16.31
N THR A 32 -6.39 3.06 15.34
CA THR A 32 -6.62 4.48 15.51
C THR A 32 -8.11 4.76 15.36
N SER A 33 -8.73 5.21 16.45
CA SER A 33 -10.08 5.76 16.39
C SER A 33 -9.98 7.20 15.89
N THR A 34 -10.79 7.56 14.90
CA THR A 34 -10.89 8.94 14.43
C THR A 34 -12.31 9.46 14.56
N GLU A 35 -12.41 10.72 14.99
CA GLU A 35 -13.66 11.50 15.01
C GLU A 35 -13.83 12.32 13.72
N CYS A 36 -12.80 12.36 12.87
CA CYS A 36 -12.74 13.12 11.63
C CYS A 36 -12.85 12.15 10.45
N PHE A 37 -14.01 12.13 9.78
CA PHE A 37 -14.26 11.16 8.71
C PHE A 37 -13.25 11.29 7.55
N THR A 38 -12.81 12.51 7.24
CA THR A 38 -11.82 12.73 6.17
C THR A 38 -10.45 12.08 6.46
N ASP A 39 -10.12 11.80 7.73
CA ASP A 39 -8.89 11.07 8.07
C ASP A 39 -8.89 9.65 7.51
N ILE A 40 -10.09 9.03 7.40
CA ILE A 40 -10.27 7.68 6.85
C ILE A 40 -9.74 7.60 5.42
N ILE A 41 -9.97 8.66 4.64
CA ILE A 41 -9.61 8.75 3.23
C ILE A 41 -8.17 9.27 3.09
N ALA A 42 -7.77 10.22 3.93
CA ALA A 42 -6.47 10.89 3.83
C ALA A 42 -5.30 10.05 4.35
N CYS A 43 -5.53 9.16 5.31
CA CYS A 43 -4.46 8.44 6.00
C CYS A 43 -4.29 7.01 5.48
N ASN A 44 -3.04 6.59 5.29
CA ASN A 44 -2.73 5.23 4.91
C ASN A 44 -3.05 4.23 6.03
N SER A 45 -3.79 3.17 5.68
CA SER A 45 -4.10 2.03 6.54
C SER A 45 -4.27 0.77 5.69
N TYR A 46 -4.17 -0.40 6.32
CA TYR A 46 -4.48 -1.65 5.60
C TYR A 46 -5.91 -2.12 5.80
N ALA A 47 -6.60 -1.60 6.82
CA ALA A 47 -7.99 -1.90 7.09
C ALA A 47 -8.69 -0.69 7.70
N ILE A 48 -9.94 -0.49 7.31
CA ILE A 48 -10.81 0.59 7.78
C ILE A 48 -12.13 -0.03 8.21
N PHE A 49 -12.57 0.28 9.42
CA PHE A 49 -13.86 -0.12 9.97
C PHE A 49 -14.74 1.12 10.14
N ILE A 50 -15.92 1.10 9.56
CA ILE A 50 -16.87 2.22 9.60
C ILE A 50 -18.22 1.74 10.11
N ASN A 51 -18.70 2.33 11.21
CA ASN A 51 -20.08 2.14 11.64
C ASN A 51 -20.97 3.13 10.88
N THR A 52 -21.67 2.63 9.87
CA THR A 52 -22.50 3.43 8.96
C THR A 52 -23.61 4.21 9.64
N MET A 53 -24.07 3.75 10.82
CA MET A 53 -25.10 4.45 11.59
C MET A 53 -24.62 5.77 12.20
N MET A 54 -23.29 5.97 12.26
CA MET A 54 -22.65 7.16 12.82
C MET A 54 -22.10 8.10 11.75
N VAL A 55 -22.27 7.76 10.46
CA VAL A 55 -21.74 8.52 9.33
C VAL A 55 -22.85 9.34 8.69
N SER A 56 -22.54 10.58 8.31
CA SER A 56 -23.49 11.41 7.55
C SER A 56 -23.66 10.91 6.11
N ALA A 57 -24.75 11.31 5.45
CA ALA A 57 -24.95 10.96 4.03
C ALA A 57 -23.85 11.55 3.15
N ASP A 58 -23.47 12.82 3.41
CA ASP A 58 -22.44 13.54 2.67
C ASP A 58 -21.06 12.86 2.81
N ASP A 59 -20.73 12.38 4.01
CA ASP A 59 -19.49 11.62 4.24
C ASP A 59 -19.47 10.27 3.52
N LEU A 60 -20.61 9.57 3.48
CA LEU A 60 -20.73 8.33 2.70
C LEU A 60 -20.61 8.59 1.20
N GLU A 61 -21.20 9.67 0.70
CA GLU A 61 -21.06 10.09 -0.70
C GLU A 61 -19.60 10.37 -1.05
N MET A 62 -18.90 11.14 -0.20
CA MET A 62 -17.46 11.41 -0.34
C MET A 62 -16.63 10.11 -0.37
N LEU A 63 -16.96 9.14 0.49
CA LEU A 63 -16.30 7.84 0.51
C LEU A 63 -16.47 7.10 -0.83
N TRP A 64 -17.66 7.17 -1.43
CA TRP A 64 -17.93 6.56 -2.73
C TRP A 64 -17.18 7.24 -3.86
N GLU A 65 -17.22 8.57 -3.94
CA GLU A 65 -16.51 9.34 -4.95
C GLU A 65 -15.02 8.99 -4.94
N PHE A 66 -14.41 8.96 -3.75
CA PHE A 66 -13.02 8.56 -3.58
C PHE A 66 -12.73 7.15 -4.12
N TYR A 67 -13.48 6.13 -3.69
CA TYR A 67 -13.22 4.75 -4.12
C TYR A 67 -13.59 4.46 -5.58
N LEU A 68 -14.43 5.29 -6.19
CA LEU A 68 -14.69 5.25 -7.63
C LEU A 68 -13.51 5.84 -8.42
N GLU A 69 -12.86 6.88 -7.91
CA GLU A 69 -11.71 7.52 -8.56
C GLU A 69 -10.42 6.69 -8.44
N VAL A 70 -10.08 6.24 -7.22
CA VAL A 70 -8.75 5.66 -6.92
C VAL A 70 -8.55 4.24 -7.47
N GLY A 71 -9.62 3.58 -7.91
CA GLY A 71 -9.54 2.22 -8.47
C GLY A 71 -9.46 1.13 -7.39
N PRO A 72 -8.75 0.00 -7.62
CA PRO A 72 -8.63 -1.06 -6.61
C PRO A 72 -7.86 -0.57 -5.38
N ALA A 73 -8.58 -0.37 -4.28
CA ALA A 73 -8.00 0.01 -3.00
C ALA A 73 -7.05 -1.07 -2.47
N SER A 74 -5.94 -0.63 -1.88
CA SER A 74 -4.96 -1.52 -1.25
C SER A 74 -5.42 -2.00 0.13
N GLU A 75 -6.27 -1.19 0.75
CA GLU A 75 -6.89 -1.35 2.04
C GLU A 75 -8.19 -2.14 1.97
N THR A 76 -8.53 -2.80 3.08
CA THR A 76 -9.82 -3.48 3.23
C THR A 76 -10.81 -2.57 3.95
N VAL A 77 -11.87 -2.16 3.26
CA VAL A 77 -12.95 -1.36 3.85
C VAL A 77 -14.06 -2.26 4.35
N VAL A 78 -14.45 -2.06 5.61
CA VAL A 78 -15.49 -2.82 6.30
C VAL A 78 -16.54 -1.86 6.84
N LEU A 79 -17.76 -2.01 6.36
CA LEU A 79 -18.93 -1.29 6.85
C LEU A 79 -19.72 -2.18 7.80
N VAL A 80 -20.18 -1.57 8.90
CA VAL A 80 -21.11 -2.19 9.84
C VAL A 80 -22.39 -1.36 9.88
N GLY A 81 -23.54 -2.02 9.73
CA GLY A 81 -24.86 -1.40 9.66
C GLY A 81 -25.46 -1.44 8.24
N HIS A 82 -26.20 -0.40 7.87
CA HIS A 82 -26.90 -0.30 6.60
C HIS A 82 -26.30 0.81 5.73
N ALA A 83 -25.78 0.45 4.56
CA ALA A 83 -25.32 1.39 3.54
C ALA A 83 -25.63 0.87 2.14
N GLU A 84 -26.12 1.77 1.27
CA GLU A 84 -26.34 1.47 -0.14
C GLU A 84 -25.05 1.67 -0.92
N ILE A 85 -24.32 0.58 -1.14
CA ILE A 85 -23.05 0.62 -1.87
C ILE A 85 -23.30 0.73 -3.38
N PRO A 86 -22.64 1.68 -4.08
CA PRO A 86 -22.65 1.76 -5.54
C PRO A 86 -22.28 0.42 -6.19
N LYS A 87 -22.95 0.07 -7.30
CA LYS A 87 -22.77 -1.25 -7.96
C LYS A 87 -21.32 -1.55 -8.32
N GLN A 88 -20.54 -0.54 -8.68
CA GLN A 88 -19.14 -0.61 -9.07
C GLN A 88 -18.21 -0.95 -7.89
N LEU A 89 -18.62 -0.64 -6.67
CA LEU A 89 -17.85 -0.90 -5.44
C LEU A 89 -18.25 -2.21 -4.75
N LYS A 90 -19.32 -2.87 -5.23
CA LYS A 90 -19.75 -4.17 -4.72
C LYS A 90 -18.62 -5.19 -4.89
N GLY A 91 -18.31 -5.91 -3.80
CA GLY A 91 -17.23 -6.90 -3.75
C GLY A 91 -15.86 -6.31 -3.37
N ARG A 92 -15.67 -4.99 -3.44
CA ARG A 92 -14.48 -4.31 -2.90
C ARG A 92 -14.63 -3.97 -1.43
N ILE A 93 -15.86 -3.64 -1.03
CA ILE A 93 -16.21 -3.23 0.33
C ILE A 93 -17.00 -4.35 0.99
N LYS A 94 -16.60 -4.71 2.21
CA LYS A 94 -17.29 -5.72 3.03
C LYS A 94 -18.38 -5.05 3.84
N VAL A 95 -19.57 -5.65 3.89
CA VAL A 95 -20.71 -5.13 4.66
C VAL A 95 -21.18 -6.18 5.63
N PHE A 96 -21.32 -5.78 6.88
CA PHE A 96 -21.93 -6.57 7.94
C PHE A 96 -23.14 -5.83 8.48
N SER A 97 -24.25 -6.52 8.71
CA SER A 97 -25.47 -5.91 9.24
C SER A 97 -25.33 -5.42 10.69
N SER A 98 -24.38 -5.99 11.45
CA SER A 98 -24.11 -5.62 12.84
C SER A 98 -22.70 -6.01 13.26
N PHE A 99 -22.22 -5.43 14.37
CA PHE A 99 -20.89 -5.75 14.89
C PHE A 99 -20.77 -7.21 15.32
N ASP A 100 -21.82 -7.81 15.89
CA ASP A 100 -21.80 -9.23 16.29
C ASP A 100 -21.50 -10.15 15.11
N LYS A 101 -22.06 -9.84 13.93
CA LYS A 101 -21.77 -10.58 12.70
C LYS A 101 -20.31 -10.41 12.30
N LEU A 102 -19.82 -9.18 12.30
CA LEU A 102 -18.40 -8.89 12.05
C LEU A 102 -17.49 -9.63 13.05
N GLN A 103 -17.84 -9.67 14.34
CA GLN A 103 -17.00 -10.21 15.40
C GLN A 103 -16.60 -11.68 15.15
N SER A 104 -17.51 -12.47 14.60
CA SER A 104 -17.24 -13.87 14.22
C SER A 104 -16.20 -14.02 13.10
N GLU A 105 -16.08 -13.04 12.22
CA GLU A 105 -15.16 -13.03 11.07
C GLU A 105 -13.96 -12.10 11.26
N LEU A 106 -13.95 -11.27 12.30
CA LEU A 106 -13.04 -10.15 12.51
C LEU A 106 -11.56 -10.57 12.41
N LYS A 107 -11.21 -11.71 13.01
CA LYS A 107 -9.85 -12.28 12.92
C LYS A 107 -9.44 -12.55 11.48
N TYR A 108 -10.32 -13.15 10.68
CA TYR A 108 -10.04 -13.48 9.28
C TYR A 108 -9.98 -12.24 8.41
N VAL A 109 -10.87 -11.28 8.64
CA VAL A 109 -10.88 -9.98 7.95
C VAL A 109 -9.55 -9.25 8.16
N LEU A 110 -9.11 -9.09 9.41
CA LEU A 110 -7.84 -8.43 9.75
C LEU A 110 -6.62 -9.15 9.18
N LEU A 111 -6.57 -10.49 9.28
CA LEU A 111 -5.47 -11.28 8.72
C LEU A 111 -5.40 -11.17 7.20
N SER A 112 -6.54 -11.20 6.52
CA SER A 112 -6.60 -11.04 5.06
C SER A 112 -6.16 -9.64 4.64
N ALA A 113 -6.66 -8.61 5.31
CA ALA A 113 -6.32 -7.22 5.04
C ALA A 113 -4.81 -6.98 5.20
N TYR A 114 -4.24 -7.45 6.31
CA TYR A 114 -2.80 -7.35 6.58
C TYR A 114 -1.94 -8.10 5.54
N ARG A 115 -2.34 -9.32 5.14
CA ARG A 115 -1.61 -10.05 4.10
C ARG A 115 -1.63 -9.32 2.76
N ASN A 116 -2.75 -8.70 2.41
CA ASN A 116 -2.89 -7.95 1.16
C ASN A 116 -2.04 -6.68 1.17
N SER A 117 -2.03 -5.92 2.27
CA SER A 117 -1.18 -4.72 2.36
C SER A 117 0.31 -5.05 2.26
N ARG A 118 0.78 -6.14 2.88
CA ARG A 118 2.19 -6.57 2.78
C ARG A 118 2.58 -6.95 1.34
N LYS A 119 1.68 -7.52 0.55
CA LYS A 119 1.91 -7.78 -0.87
C LYS A 119 2.07 -6.48 -1.65
N ASN A 120 1.19 -5.51 -1.40
CA ASN A 120 1.23 -4.19 -2.05
C ASN A 120 2.48 -3.40 -1.65
N GLU A 121 2.86 -3.40 -0.37
CA GLU A 121 4.10 -2.78 0.11
C GLU A 121 5.35 -3.41 -0.54
N THR A 122 5.36 -4.73 -0.72
CA THR A 122 6.45 -5.43 -1.43
C THR A 122 6.54 -4.99 -2.89
N PHE A 123 5.40 -4.77 -3.55
CA PHE A 123 5.36 -4.24 -4.92
C PHE A 123 5.88 -2.80 -4.98
N SER A 124 5.38 -1.91 -4.12
CA SER A 124 5.84 -0.51 -4.07
C SER A 124 7.34 -0.40 -3.74
N ALA A 125 7.83 -1.19 -2.79
CA ALA A 125 9.26 -1.26 -2.47
C ALA A 125 10.07 -1.79 -3.66
N THR A 126 9.54 -2.74 -4.43
CA THR A 126 10.20 -3.25 -5.64
C THR A 126 10.31 -2.15 -6.70
N LEU A 127 9.21 -1.42 -6.96
CA LEU A 127 9.18 -0.32 -7.91
C LEU A 127 10.13 0.82 -7.48
N ALA A 128 10.08 1.23 -6.21
CA ALA A 128 10.96 2.25 -5.66
C ALA A 128 12.44 1.85 -5.81
N ASN A 129 12.78 0.59 -5.49
CA ASN A 129 14.14 0.10 -5.66
C ASN A 129 14.58 0.11 -7.13
N ALA A 130 13.71 -0.27 -8.07
CA ALA A 130 14.01 -0.21 -9.50
C ALA A 130 14.27 1.23 -9.96
N ILE A 131 13.39 2.17 -9.61
CA ILE A 131 13.54 3.61 -9.93
C ILE A 131 14.84 4.16 -9.32
N MET A 132 15.15 3.80 -8.08
CA MET A 132 16.38 4.24 -7.41
C MET A 132 17.64 3.66 -8.08
N ILE A 133 17.62 2.39 -8.48
CA ILE A 133 18.72 1.78 -9.25
C ILE A 133 18.96 2.57 -10.55
N LEU A 134 17.89 2.84 -11.31
CA LEU A 134 18.00 3.58 -12.56
C LEU A 134 18.56 4.99 -12.33
N SER A 135 18.04 5.71 -11.34
CA SER A 135 18.54 7.02 -10.95
C SER A 135 20.03 6.99 -10.61
N GLN A 136 20.50 5.98 -9.87
CA GLN A 136 21.93 5.84 -9.55
C GLN A 136 22.79 5.54 -10.78
N ILE A 137 22.33 4.68 -11.69
CA ILE A 137 23.05 4.34 -12.93
C ILE A 137 23.15 5.57 -13.83
N ARG A 138 22.07 6.35 -13.92
CA ARG A 138 22.00 7.61 -14.69
C ARG A 138 22.94 8.68 -14.14
N LEU A 139 22.89 8.93 -12.84
CA LEU A 139 23.68 9.99 -12.19
C LEU A 139 25.15 9.62 -12.04
N TYR A 140 25.46 8.32 -11.91
CA TYR A 140 26.82 7.84 -11.65
C TYR A 140 27.17 6.66 -12.56
N PRO A 141 27.42 6.89 -13.87
CA PRO A 141 27.89 5.87 -14.79
C PRO A 141 29.14 5.15 -14.25
N GLY A 142 29.16 3.82 -14.33
CA GLY A 142 30.20 2.98 -13.72
C GLY A 142 29.86 2.50 -12.30
N THR A 143 28.68 2.84 -11.77
CA THR A 143 28.18 2.26 -10.52
C THR A 143 28.09 0.74 -10.60
N THR A 144 28.67 0.05 -9.63
CA THR A 144 28.70 -1.42 -9.59
C THR A 144 27.45 -2.01 -8.93
N THR A 145 27.17 -3.28 -9.23
CA THR A 145 26.13 -4.05 -8.52
C THR A 145 26.35 -4.07 -7.01
N GLU A 146 27.61 -4.11 -6.55
CA GLU A 146 27.96 -4.07 -5.13
C GLU A 146 27.52 -2.77 -4.47
N GLN A 147 27.84 -1.65 -5.09
CA GLN A 147 27.51 -0.32 -4.58
C GLN A 147 26.00 -0.11 -4.52
N LEU A 148 25.27 -0.54 -5.55
CA LEU A 148 23.80 -0.51 -5.56
C LEU A 148 23.21 -1.38 -4.44
N ALA A 149 23.70 -2.61 -4.30
CA ALA A 149 23.23 -3.54 -3.27
C ALA A 149 23.44 -2.98 -1.87
N LYS A 150 24.64 -2.44 -1.60
CA LYS A 150 24.96 -1.82 -0.32
C LYS A 150 24.13 -0.56 -0.05
N ARG A 151 23.96 0.30 -1.06
CA ARG A 151 23.24 1.58 -0.90
C ARG A 151 21.74 1.38 -0.63
N LEU A 152 21.13 0.39 -1.27
CA LEU A 152 19.71 0.11 -1.14
C LEU A 152 19.40 -0.98 -0.11
N GLU A 153 20.42 -1.52 0.55
CA GLU A 153 20.30 -2.62 1.53
C GLU A 153 19.55 -3.85 0.96
N ILE A 154 19.79 -4.15 -0.32
CA ILE A 154 19.19 -5.30 -1.01
C ILE A 154 20.27 -6.26 -1.52
N SER A 155 19.87 -7.50 -1.84
CA SER A 155 20.80 -8.47 -2.40
C SER A 155 21.29 -8.06 -3.81
N LYS A 156 22.53 -8.45 -4.16
CA LYS A 156 23.06 -8.27 -5.54
C LYS A 156 22.16 -8.92 -6.60
N ARG A 157 21.51 -10.04 -6.25
CA ARG A 157 20.54 -10.72 -7.12
C ARG A 157 19.29 -9.87 -7.35
N SER A 158 18.81 -9.17 -6.32
CA SER A 158 17.70 -8.21 -6.44
C SER A 158 18.08 -7.06 -7.36
N VAL A 159 19.28 -6.50 -7.22
CA VAL A 159 19.80 -5.46 -8.12
C VAL A 159 19.77 -5.93 -9.58
N GLN A 160 20.34 -7.11 -9.87
CA GLN A 160 20.34 -7.66 -11.24
C GLN A 160 18.93 -7.87 -11.78
N ARG A 161 18.02 -8.41 -10.97
CA ARG A 161 16.61 -8.60 -11.35
C ARG A 161 15.92 -7.27 -11.69
N TYR A 162 16.19 -6.22 -10.90
CA TYR A 162 15.58 -4.91 -11.12
C TYR A 162 16.18 -4.20 -12.33
N ILE A 163 17.49 -4.33 -12.58
CA ILE A 163 18.10 -3.87 -13.84
C ILE A 163 17.45 -4.56 -15.05
N GLU A 164 17.22 -5.87 -14.98
CA GLU A 164 16.54 -6.59 -16.05
C GLU A 164 15.09 -6.14 -16.23
N THR A 165 14.39 -5.87 -15.14
CA THR A 165 13.02 -5.32 -15.18
C THR A 165 13.00 -3.96 -15.90
N LEU A 166 13.96 -3.08 -15.62
CA LEU A 166 14.08 -1.78 -16.28
C LEU A 166 14.41 -1.93 -17.77
N ARG A 167 15.28 -2.88 -18.14
CA ARG A 167 15.57 -3.19 -19.55
C ARG A 167 14.35 -3.65 -20.32
N VAL A 168 13.55 -4.55 -19.71
CA VAL A 168 12.28 -4.99 -20.28
C VAL A 168 11.30 -3.83 -20.42
N ALA A 169 11.34 -2.86 -19.50
CA ALA A 169 10.56 -1.62 -19.60
C ALA A 169 11.09 -0.63 -20.66
N GLY A 170 12.19 -0.96 -21.36
CA GLY A 170 12.75 -0.18 -22.45
C GLY A 170 13.99 0.64 -22.09
N GLU A 171 14.51 0.55 -20.87
CA GLU A 171 15.71 1.28 -20.46
C GLU A 171 16.97 0.64 -21.05
N TRP A 172 17.77 1.45 -21.75
CA TRP A 172 18.99 0.98 -22.38
C TRP A 172 20.13 0.99 -21.38
N ILE A 173 20.12 0.03 -20.44
CA ILE A 173 21.15 -0.14 -19.42
C ILE A 173 22.16 -1.19 -19.88
N GLU A 174 23.45 -0.90 -19.82
CA GLU A 174 24.51 -1.85 -20.15
C GLU A 174 25.61 -1.91 -19.08
N TYR A 175 26.33 -3.04 -19.07
CA TYR A 175 27.52 -3.19 -18.23
C TYR A 175 28.75 -2.77 -19.01
N ASP A 176 29.35 -1.65 -18.61
CA ASP A 176 30.58 -1.14 -19.20
C ASP A 176 31.79 -1.86 -18.58
N ARG A 177 32.52 -2.62 -19.40
CA ARG A 177 33.69 -3.40 -18.97
C ARG A 177 34.90 -2.52 -18.64
N THR A 178 34.98 -1.31 -19.19
CA THR A 178 36.05 -0.34 -18.93
C THR A 178 35.84 0.32 -17.57
N LEU A 179 34.61 0.78 -17.31
CA LEU A 179 34.21 1.34 -16.00
C LEU A 179 34.01 0.27 -14.93
N ARG A 180 33.86 -1.00 -15.34
CA ARG A 180 33.50 -2.16 -14.50
C ARG A 180 32.19 -1.96 -13.74
N GLY A 181 31.23 -1.29 -14.37
CA GLY A 181 29.94 -0.97 -13.76
C GLY A 181 28.85 -0.68 -14.78
N TRP A 182 27.67 -0.31 -14.27
CA TRP A 182 26.49 -0.06 -15.08
C TRP A 182 26.44 1.37 -15.58
N LYS A 183 25.92 1.57 -16.78
CA LYS A 183 25.61 2.88 -17.35
C LYS A 183 24.38 2.81 -18.24
N LEU A 184 23.84 3.97 -18.60
CA LEU A 184 22.90 4.10 -19.69
C LEU A 184 23.64 4.19 -21.02
N THR A 185 23.18 3.45 -22.03
CA THR A 185 23.61 3.61 -23.42
C THR A 185 23.22 5.02 -23.86
N GLU A 186 24.19 5.79 -24.34
CA GLU A 186 24.03 7.22 -24.71
C GLU A 186 23.61 8.17 -23.56
N GLY A 187 23.58 7.68 -22.30
CA GLY A 187 23.19 8.49 -21.16
C GLY A 187 21.69 8.82 -21.06
N LYS A 188 20.85 8.21 -21.91
CA LYS A 188 19.42 8.51 -22.03
C LYS A 188 18.55 7.52 -21.28
N SER A 189 17.44 8.00 -20.74
CA SER A 189 16.47 7.20 -20.01
C SER A 189 15.06 7.45 -20.50
N VAL A 190 14.33 6.37 -20.78
CA VAL A 190 12.96 6.41 -21.28
C VAL A 190 12.03 7.01 -20.23
N LEU A 191 12.23 6.68 -18.95
CA LEU A 191 11.41 7.16 -17.83
C LEU A 191 11.61 8.65 -17.52
N TRP A 192 12.76 9.24 -17.87
CA TRP A 192 13.05 10.66 -17.60
C TRP A 192 12.94 11.57 -18.83
N GLY A 193 12.74 11.00 -20.02
CA GLY A 193 12.56 11.77 -21.26
C GLY A 193 13.84 12.43 -21.79
N ASP A 194 15.00 11.88 -21.40
CA ASP A 194 16.33 12.31 -21.85
C ASP A 194 16.68 11.77 -23.25
#